data_AF-A0A7Y4QBJ3-F1
#
_entry.id   AF-A0A7Y4QBJ3-F1
#
_cell.length_a   1.000
_cell.length_b   1.000
_cell.length_c   1.000
_cell.angle_alpha   90.00
_cell.angle_beta   90.00
_cell.angle_gamma   90.00
#
_symmetry.space_group_name_H-M   'P 1'
#
loop_
_entity.id
_entity.type
_entity.pdbx_description
1 polymer ?
#
loop_
_entity_poly.entity_id
_entity_poly.type
_entity_poly.pdbx_seq_one_letter_code
_entity_poly.pdbx_strand_id
1 'polypeptide(L)'
;CYLQVGQQFSIRNSIAGEIGTRDIQMDYISLPIALKLHVNDLAFFRLSAVLGLNVNYLLNGRETISHAASKVTYPAGITIPKDPGYVAVYDGVFVPAVDKLEYVSNDKFNSIQLFAALGLRSDFDLNDDWSINFDGRANFGLFDSRQTSYVNQLKNPSGGADFNGNPGAPDLPGQRREIYLAVSVGISKIITTKSKFKTKRTSITNRGGNNAPKPRGRKPKG
;
A
#
# COMPACT_ATOMS: atom_id res chain seq x y z
N CYS A 1 -6.51 -1.03 -8.98
CA CYS A 1 -7.09 0.21 -8.41
C CYS A 1 -6.07 1.33 -8.59
N TYR A 2 -6.48 2.54 -8.97
CA TYR A 2 -5.59 3.70 -8.96
C TYR A 2 -5.47 4.23 -7.52
N LEU A 3 -4.26 4.53 -7.07
CA LEU A 3 -3.97 5.03 -5.74
C LEU A 3 -3.01 6.21 -5.87
N GLN A 4 -3.34 7.33 -5.23
CA GLN A 4 -2.44 8.46 -5.09
C GLN A 4 -2.09 8.63 -3.61
N VAL A 5 -0.80 8.67 -3.31
CA VAL A 5 -0.25 8.88 -1.97
C VAL A 5 0.68 10.09 -2.02
N GLY A 6 0.67 10.92 -0.99
CA GLY A 6 1.55 12.08 -0.94
C GLY A 6 1.72 12.65 0.45
N GLN A 7 2.70 13.53 0.58
CA GLN A 7 2.99 14.29 1.79
C GLN A 7 3.33 15.72 1.39
N GLN A 8 2.89 16.69 2.18
CA GLN A 8 3.18 18.11 1.98
C GLN A 8 3.92 18.62 3.21
N PHE A 9 5.02 19.31 2.97
CA PHE A 9 5.84 19.94 4.01
C PHE A 9 5.90 21.45 3.79
N SER A 10 5.70 22.23 4.85
CA SER A 10 5.89 23.67 4.80
C SER A 10 7.38 24.02 4.82
N ILE A 11 7.79 24.91 3.91
CA ILE A 11 9.14 25.48 3.87
C ILE A 11 9.14 26.75 4.72
N ARG A 12 10.09 26.83 5.65
CA ARG A 12 10.27 27.98 6.53
C ARG A 12 11.54 28.74 6.21
N ASN A 13 11.47 30.06 6.34
CA ASN A 13 12.63 30.93 6.22
C ASN A 13 13.49 30.94 7.49
N SER A 14 14.60 31.67 7.46
CA SER A 14 15.54 31.78 8.58
C SER A 14 14.94 32.40 9.85
N ILE A 15 13.79 33.08 9.77
CA ILE A 15 13.05 33.65 10.91
C ILE A 15 11.79 32.84 11.26
N ALA A 16 11.71 31.59 10.80
CA ALA A 16 10.63 30.63 11.03
C ALA A 16 9.25 30.98 10.41
N GLY A 17 9.19 31.96 9.50
CA GLY A 17 8.00 32.25 8.70
C GLY A 17 7.83 31.24 7.57
N GLU A 18 6.61 30.79 7.32
CA GLU A 18 6.27 29.92 6.19
C GLU A 18 6.29 30.71 4.88
N ILE A 19 7.04 30.19 3.89
CA ILE A 19 7.28 30.87 2.61
C ILE A 19 6.89 30.02 1.40
N GLY A 20 6.50 28.78 1.63
CA GLY A 20 6.27 27.83 0.54
C GLY A 20 6.02 26.41 1.03
N THR A 21 5.96 25.50 0.08
CA THR A 21 5.62 24.09 0.26
C THR A 21 6.54 23.19 -0.56
N ARG A 22 6.72 21.97 -0.05
CA ARG A 22 7.43 20.87 -0.67
C ARG A 22 6.46 19.70 -0.72
N ASP A 23 6.04 19.33 -1.91
CA ASP A 23 4.98 18.35 -2.15
C ASP A 23 5.58 17.08 -2.75
N ILE A 24 5.40 15.96 -2.06
CA ILE A 24 5.73 14.62 -2.56
C ILE A 24 4.44 13.98 -3.05
N GLN A 25 4.39 13.54 -4.30
CA GLN A 25 3.25 12.84 -4.87
C GLN A 25 3.67 11.55 -5.58
N MET A 26 2.99 10.46 -5.26
CA MET A 26 3.17 9.13 -5.84
C MET A 26 1.84 8.59 -6.34
N ASP A 27 1.80 8.24 -7.61
CA ASP A 27 0.66 7.67 -8.30
C ASP A 27 0.94 6.19 -8.60
N TYR A 28 0.11 5.28 -8.10
CA TYR A 28 0.28 3.83 -8.18
C TYR A 28 -0.91 3.12 -8.84
N ILE A 29 -0.63 2.02 -9.53
CA ILE A 29 -1.60 0.94 -9.77
C ILE A 29 -1.42 -0.11 -8.68
N SER A 30 -2.47 -0.32 -7.90
CA SER A 30 -2.50 -1.24 -6.77
C SER A 30 -3.23 -2.54 -7.10
N LEU A 31 -2.58 -3.66 -6.77
CA LEU A 31 -3.15 -5.00 -6.67
C LEU A 31 -3.18 -5.42 -5.19
N PRO A 32 -4.33 -5.26 -4.50
CA PRO A 32 -4.46 -5.64 -3.11
C PRO A 32 -4.73 -7.13 -2.94
N ILE A 33 -3.95 -7.79 -2.08
CA ILE A 33 -4.19 -9.18 -1.64
C ILE A 33 -4.49 -9.13 -0.15
N ALA A 34 -5.57 -9.75 0.30
CA ALA A 34 -5.98 -9.69 1.70
C ALA A 34 -6.51 -11.02 2.23
N LEU A 35 -6.09 -11.35 3.45
CA LEU A 35 -6.69 -12.36 4.31
C LEU A 35 -7.77 -11.69 5.17
N LYS A 36 -8.96 -12.28 5.16
CA LYS A 36 -10.10 -11.83 5.97
C LYS A 36 -10.38 -12.86 7.06
N LEU A 37 -10.37 -12.41 8.31
CA LEU A 37 -10.72 -13.21 9.48
C LEU A 37 -12.05 -12.71 10.02
N HIS A 38 -13.07 -13.56 9.97
CA HIS A 38 -14.39 -13.26 10.50
C HIS A 38 -14.32 -13.21 12.03
N VAL A 39 -14.58 -12.03 12.60
CA VAL A 39 -14.61 -11.82 14.06
C VAL A 39 -16.03 -12.03 14.58
N ASN A 40 -17.03 -11.58 13.82
CA ASN A 40 -18.43 -11.81 14.10
C ASN A 40 -19.18 -12.12 12.79
N ASP A 41 -20.06 -13.10 12.84
CA ASP A 41 -20.83 -13.62 11.71
C ASP A 41 -22.31 -13.69 12.10
N LEU A 42 -23.01 -12.55 11.93
CA LEU A 42 -24.46 -12.46 12.09
C LEU A 42 -25.12 -12.52 10.71
N ALA A 43 -26.38 -12.97 10.67
CA ALA A 43 -27.10 -13.22 9.41
C ALA A 43 -27.22 -12.00 8.47
N PHE A 44 -27.15 -10.78 8.99
CA PHE A 44 -27.26 -9.53 8.22
C PHE A 44 -26.02 -8.63 8.34
N PHE A 45 -25.09 -8.96 9.22
CA PHE A 45 -23.92 -8.13 9.52
C PHE A 45 -22.71 -8.98 9.85
N ARG A 46 -21.62 -8.74 9.13
CA ARG A 46 -20.36 -9.45 9.31
C ARG A 46 -19.27 -8.44 9.60
N LEU A 47 -18.55 -8.67 10.69
CA LEU A 47 -17.35 -7.90 11.03
C LEU A 47 -16.13 -8.78 10.88
N SER A 48 -15.11 -8.27 10.21
CA SER A 48 -13.89 -9.01 9.93
C SER A 48 -12.65 -8.15 10.13
N ALA A 49 -11.62 -8.76 10.70
CA ALA A 49 -10.28 -8.21 10.66
C ALA A 49 -9.66 -8.54 9.30
N VAL A 50 -8.94 -7.57 8.73
CA VAL A 50 -8.30 -7.70 7.42
C VAL A 50 -6.80 -7.48 7.59
N LEU A 51 -6.03 -8.47 7.18
CA LEU A 51 -4.58 -8.37 7.00
C LEU A 51 -4.30 -8.47 5.50
N GLY A 52 -3.54 -7.54 4.94
CA GLY A 52 -3.28 -7.49 3.51
C GLY A 52 -1.84 -7.17 3.15
N LEU A 53 -1.49 -7.52 1.93
CA LEU A 53 -0.28 -7.12 1.23
C LEU A 53 -0.69 -6.56 -0.13
N ASN A 54 -0.39 -5.29 -0.37
CA ASN A 54 -0.69 -4.63 -1.63
C ASN A 54 0.60 -4.55 -2.45
N VAL A 55 0.55 -5.09 -3.67
CA VAL A 55 1.61 -4.91 -4.67
C VAL A 55 1.25 -3.69 -5.50
N ASN A 56 2.13 -2.68 -5.52
CA ASN A 56 1.86 -1.39 -6.15
C ASN A 56 2.92 -1.12 -7.20
N TYR A 57 2.49 -0.79 -8.41
CA TYR A 57 3.36 -0.35 -9.49
C TYR A 57 3.28 1.18 -9.62
N LEU A 58 4.41 1.85 -9.53
CA LEU A 58 4.50 3.31 -9.64
C LEU A 58 4.29 3.74 -11.09
N LEU A 59 3.25 4.54 -11.32
CA LEU A 59 3.00 5.21 -12.59
C LEU A 59 3.80 6.50 -12.70
N ASN A 60 3.80 7.28 -11.62
CA ASN A 60 4.47 8.56 -11.57
C ASN A 60 4.81 8.91 -10.12
N GLY A 61 6.07 9.15 -9.84
CA GLY A 61 6.55 9.70 -8.58
C GLY A 61 7.24 11.02 -8.85
N ARG A 62 6.87 12.06 -8.12
CA ARG A 62 7.55 13.35 -8.21
C ARG A 62 7.55 14.06 -6.88
N GLU A 63 8.53 14.93 -6.74
CA GLU A 63 8.59 15.86 -5.65
C GLU A 63 8.79 17.26 -6.21
N THR A 64 7.93 18.19 -5.80
CA THR A 64 7.93 19.57 -6.28
C THR A 64 8.11 20.55 -5.13
N ILE A 65 8.80 21.65 -5.41
CA ILE A 65 9.03 22.73 -4.47
C ILE A 65 8.42 24.01 -5.03
N SER A 66 7.69 24.73 -4.18
CA SER A 66 7.15 26.06 -4.48
C SER A 66 7.41 26.98 -3.30
N HIS A 67 8.10 28.11 -3.49
CA HIS A 67 8.29 29.09 -2.43
C HIS A 67 8.51 30.50 -2.97
N ALA A 68 8.18 31.51 -2.17
CA ALA A 68 8.53 32.89 -2.45
C ALA A 68 10.05 33.12 -2.33
N ALA A 69 10.54 34.22 -2.92
CA ALA A 69 11.91 34.64 -2.73
C ALA A 69 12.13 35.02 -1.26
N SER A 70 13.12 34.41 -0.61
CA SER A 70 13.39 34.59 0.81
C SER A 70 14.80 34.15 1.16
N LYS A 71 15.25 34.44 2.38
CA LYS A 71 16.44 33.82 2.96
C LYS A 71 16.05 32.54 3.70
N VAL A 72 16.71 31.43 3.38
CA VAL A 72 16.48 30.12 4.02
C VAL A 72 17.78 29.56 4.57
N THR A 73 17.67 28.71 5.58
CA THR A 73 18.82 28.01 6.15
C THR A 73 18.97 26.66 5.46
N TYR A 74 20.09 26.45 4.77
CA TYR A 74 20.45 25.14 4.25
C TYR A 74 21.12 24.31 5.35
N PRO A 75 20.71 23.05 5.58
CA PRO A 75 21.41 22.16 6.49
C PRO A 75 22.84 21.90 5.99
N ALA A 76 23.76 21.62 6.93
CA ALA A 76 25.08 21.11 6.56
C ALA A 76 24.95 19.81 5.75
N GLY A 77 25.81 19.64 4.74
CA GLY A 77 25.77 18.49 3.85
C GLY A 77 24.74 18.56 2.71
N ILE A 78 23.98 19.66 2.56
CA ILE A 78 23.08 19.85 1.42
C ILE A 78 23.70 20.80 0.40
N THR A 79 23.73 20.38 -0.86
CA THR A 79 24.22 21.20 -1.97
C THR A 79 23.34 22.42 -2.15
N ILE A 80 23.98 23.59 -2.25
CA ILE A 80 23.30 24.82 -2.64
C ILE A 80 23.23 24.87 -4.17
N PRO A 81 22.05 25.04 -4.78
CA PRO A 81 21.94 25.21 -6.23
C PRO A 81 22.81 26.37 -6.72
N LYS A 82 23.41 26.20 -7.91
CA LYS A 82 24.25 27.24 -8.54
C LYS A 82 23.47 28.11 -9.52
N ASP A 83 22.17 27.89 -9.63
CA ASP A 83 21.30 28.63 -10.52
C ASP A 83 21.27 30.12 -10.13
N PRO A 84 21.01 31.02 -11.10
CA PRO A 84 20.89 32.44 -10.81
C PRO A 84 19.87 32.71 -9.69
N GLY A 85 20.26 33.54 -8.72
CA GLY A 85 19.41 33.93 -7.58
C GLY A 85 19.70 33.16 -6.29
N TYR A 86 20.45 32.06 -6.33
CA TYR A 86 20.97 31.41 -5.14
C TYR A 86 22.25 32.10 -4.67
N VAL A 87 22.19 32.83 -3.55
CA VAL A 87 23.33 33.58 -3.01
C VAL A 87 23.56 33.20 -1.55
N ALA A 88 24.67 32.51 -1.30
CA ALA A 88 25.10 32.21 0.06
C ALA A 88 25.58 33.49 0.77
N VAL A 89 25.06 33.73 1.98
CA VAL A 89 25.42 34.82 2.87
C VAL A 89 25.72 34.28 4.25
N TYR A 90 26.29 35.09 5.15
CA TYR A 90 26.82 34.63 6.45
C TYR A 90 25.85 33.75 7.27
N ASP A 91 24.54 34.02 7.23
CA ASP A 91 23.53 33.34 8.05
C ASP A 91 22.49 32.54 7.24
N GLY A 92 22.75 32.25 5.96
CA GLY A 92 21.85 31.46 5.14
C GLY A 92 22.04 31.66 3.64
N VAL A 93 21.02 31.30 2.87
CA VAL A 93 21.06 31.39 1.41
C VAL A 93 19.82 32.18 0.96
N PHE A 94 20.03 33.25 0.20
CA PHE A 94 18.94 33.87 -0.55
C PHE A 94 18.54 32.93 -1.68
N VAL A 95 17.25 32.61 -1.76
CA VAL A 95 16.68 31.74 -2.79
C VAL A 95 15.68 32.55 -3.63
N PRO A 96 15.62 32.32 -4.96
CA PRO A 96 14.65 32.97 -5.81
C PRO A 96 13.24 32.43 -5.55
N ALA A 97 12.21 33.10 -6.06
CA ALA A 97 10.87 32.52 -6.07
C ALA A 97 10.82 31.38 -7.08
N VAL A 98 10.23 30.25 -6.70
CA VAL A 98 10.02 29.09 -7.56
C VAL A 98 8.59 28.60 -7.44
N ASP A 99 8.01 28.16 -8.55
CA ASP A 99 6.66 27.60 -8.59
C ASP A 99 6.71 26.21 -9.22
N LYS A 100 6.29 25.20 -8.46
CA LYS A 100 6.23 23.78 -8.86
C LYS A 100 7.51 23.27 -9.53
N LEU A 101 8.66 23.71 -9.05
CA LEU A 101 9.95 23.23 -9.53
C LEU A 101 10.08 21.75 -9.18
N GLU A 102 10.32 20.90 -10.17
CA GLU A 102 10.60 19.49 -9.93
C GLU A 102 11.97 19.35 -9.24
N TYR A 103 11.93 18.84 -8.01
CA TYR A 103 13.09 18.68 -7.14
C TYR A 103 13.57 17.23 -7.09
N VAL A 104 12.64 16.26 -7.11
CA VAL A 104 12.96 14.85 -7.32
C VAL A 104 12.05 14.29 -8.41
N SER A 105 12.68 13.79 -9.46
CA SER A 105 12.05 13.21 -10.64
C SER A 105 11.72 11.71 -10.47
N ASN A 106 10.85 11.19 -11.34
CA ASN A 106 10.35 9.81 -11.28
C ASN A 106 11.44 8.73 -11.31
N ASP A 107 12.56 8.98 -11.98
CA ASP A 107 13.67 8.02 -12.08
C ASP A 107 14.38 7.75 -10.74
N LYS A 108 14.13 8.56 -9.70
CA LYS A 108 14.68 8.35 -8.35
C LYS A 108 13.85 7.41 -7.49
N PHE A 109 12.67 6.98 -7.96
CA PHE A 109 11.76 6.12 -7.22
C PHE A 109 11.77 4.67 -7.74
N ASN A 110 11.46 3.75 -6.83
CA ASN A 110 11.30 2.33 -7.16
C ASN A 110 9.98 2.11 -7.89
N SER A 111 10.02 1.39 -9.00
CA SER A 111 8.82 1.09 -9.80
C SER A 111 7.83 0.18 -9.09
N ILE A 112 8.28 -0.63 -8.13
CA ILE A 112 7.42 -1.54 -7.36
C ILE A 112 7.53 -1.20 -5.87
N GLN A 113 6.37 -1.09 -5.23
CA GLN A 113 6.23 -0.89 -3.79
C GLN A 113 5.31 -1.92 -3.17
N LEU A 114 5.68 -2.38 -1.97
CA LEU A 114 4.85 -3.29 -1.18
C LEU A 114 4.32 -2.56 0.05
N PHE A 115 3.01 -2.66 0.26
CA PHE A 115 2.37 -2.12 1.46
C PHE A 115 1.74 -3.24 2.26
N ALA A 116 2.12 -3.36 3.53
CA ALA A 116 1.34 -4.14 4.48
C ALA A 116 0.10 -3.34 4.87
N ALA A 117 -1.06 -3.98 4.89
CA ALA A 117 -2.33 -3.39 5.23
C ALA A 117 -2.94 -4.10 6.44
N LEU A 118 -3.47 -3.34 7.38
CA LEU A 118 -4.19 -3.83 8.54
C LEU A 118 -5.46 -3.03 8.70
N GLY A 119 -6.58 -3.70 8.95
CA GLY A 119 -7.86 -3.01 8.96
C GLY A 119 -9.02 -3.81 9.51
N LEU A 120 -10.17 -3.15 9.51
CA LEU A 120 -11.45 -3.74 9.82
C LEU A 120 -12.37 -3.56 8.62
N ARG A 121 -13.14 -4.59 8.33
CA ARG A 121 -14.15 -4.59 7.30
C ARG A 121 -15.48 -5.02 7.88
N SER A 122 -16.50 -4.26 7.55
CA SER A 122 -17.89 -4.58 7.82
C SER A 122 -18.60 -4.87 6.51
N ASP A 123 -19.36 -5.96 6.47
CA ASP A 123 -20.27 -6.26 5.36
C ASP A 123 -21.70 -6.35 5.91
N PHE A 124 -22.61 -5.61 5.27
CA PHE A 124 -24.05 -5.60 5.54
C PHE A 124 -24.75 -6.27 4.37
N ASP A 125 -25.46 -7.36 4.65
CA ASP A 125 -26.17 -8.11 3.63
C ASP A 125 -27.56 -7.50 3.44
N LEU A 126 -27.82 -6.97 2.24
CA LEU A 126 -29.13 -6.38 1.89
C LEU A 126 -30.14 -7.48 1.57
N ASN A 127 -29.67 -8.55 0.91
CA ASN A 127 -30.40 -9.76 0.58
C ASN A 127 -29.39 -10.89 0.28
N ASP A 128 -29.87 -12.06 -0.14
CA ASP A 128 -29.03 -13.23 -0.43
C ASP A 128 -28.01 -13.02 -1.57
N ASP A 129 -28.23 -12.02 -2.42
CA ASP A 129 -27.42 -11.75 -3.60
C ASP A 129 -26.52 -10.51 -3.46
N TRP A 130 -26.82 -9.58 -2.57
CA TRP A 130 -26.18 -8.26 -2.52
C TRP A 130 -25.78 -7.85 -1.11
N SER A 131 -24.58 -7.28 -1.00
CA SER A 131 -24.07 -6.71 0.23
C SER A 131 -23.41 -5.35 0.02
N ILE A 132 -23.51 -4.50 1.02
CA ILE A 132 -22.74 -3.27 1.14
C ILE A 132 -21.55 -3.57 2.04
N ASN A 133 -20.37 -3.06 1.69
CA ASN A 133 -19.17 -3.21 2.48
C ASN A 133 -18.53 -1.87 2.81
N PHE A 134 -18.01 -1.80 4.04
CA PHE A 134 -17.21 -0.70 4.56
C PHE A 134 -15.86 -1.28 4.97
N ASP A 135 -14.77 -0.73 4.45
CA ASP A 135 -13.42 -1.25 4.66
C ASP A 135 -12.51 -0.10 5.06
N GLY A 136 -11.97 -0.16 6.28
CA GLY A 136 -11.02 0.81 6.81
C GLY A 136 -9.67 0.15 7.01
N ARG A 137 -8.62 0.66 6.37
CA ARG A 137 -7.27 0.09 6.42
C ARG A 137 -6.20 1.15 6.70
N ALA A 138 -5.27 0.80 7.56
CA ALA A 138 -3.97 1.44 7.65
C ALA A 138 -2.98 0.70 6.76
N ASN A 139 -2.25 1.42 5.92
CA ASN A 139 -1.30 0.86 4.97
C ASN A 139 0.09 1.40 5.28
N PHE A 140 1.08 0.51 5.28
CA PHE A 140 2.47 0.79 5.64
C PHE A 140 3.41 0.28 4.54
N GLY A 141 4.17 1.18 3.93
CA GLY A 141 5.22 0.86 2.98
C GLY A 141 6.32 0.04 3.67
N LEU A 142 6.63 -1.13 3.11
CA LEU A 142 7.61 -2.05 3.67
C LEU A 142 9.05 -1.61 3.41
N PHE A 143 9.27 -0.90 2.29
CA PHE A 143 10.58 -0.48 1.82
C PHE A 143 10.64 1.04 1.63
N ASP A 144 11.85 1.56 1.37
CA ASP A 144 11.98 2.96 0.94
C ASP A 144 11.38 3.12 -0.46
N SER A 145 10.63 4.20 -0.67
CA SER A 145 10.04 4.49 -1.99
C SER A 145 11.10 4.86 -3.02
N ARG A 146 12.27 5.34 -2.58
CA ARG A 146 13.39 5.73 -3.43
C ARG A 146 14.31 4.57 -3.77
N GLN A 147 14.95 4.66 -4.94
CA GLN A 147 15.94 3.70 -5.37
C GLN A 147 17.18 3.71 -4.47
N THR A 148 17.78 2.54 -4.28
CA THR A 148 19.01 2.37 -3.49
C THR A 148 20.15 3.26 -3.99
N SER A 149 20.26 3.47 -5.31
CA SER A 149 21.23 4.37 -5.93
C SER A 149 21.08 5.81 -5.43
N TYR A 150 19.85 6.33 -5.43
CA TYR A 150 19.55 7.66 -4.93
C TYR A 150 19.77 7.76 -3.42
N VAL A 151 19.31 6.77 -2.64
CA VAL A 151 19.55 6.73 -1.19
C VAL A 151 21.04 6.71 -0.86
N ASN A 152 21.85 6.00 -1.64
CA ASN A 152 23.30 5.99 -1.46
C ASN A 152 23.94 7.34 -1.81
N GLN A 153 23.44 8.06 -2.82
CA GLN A 153 23.87 9.42 -3.13
C GLN A 153 23.57 10.39 -1.98
N LEU A 154 22.44 10.23 -1.28
CA LEU A 154 22.11 11.05 -0.12
C LEU A 154 23.01 10.77 1.09
N LYS A 155 23.47 9.52 1.24
CA LYS A 155 24.34 9.10 2.35
C LYS A 155 25.81 9.43 2.12
N ASN A 156 26.26 9.31 0.87
CA ASN A 156 27.64 9.52 0.46
C ASN A 156 27.66 10.62 -0.62
N PRO A 157 27.55 11.89 -0.22
CA PRO A 157 27.48 13.00 -1.15
C PRO A 157 28.76 13.13 -1.97
N SER A 158 28.59 13.26 -3.27
CA SER A 158 29.66 13.58 -4.23
C SER A 158 29.31 14.79 -5.11
N GLY A 159 28.26 15.53 -4.73
CA GLY A 159 27.69 16.63 -5.49
C GLY A 159 28.41 17.96 -5.30
N GLY A 160 27.71 19.04 -5.66
CA GLY A 160 28.20 20.40 -5.46
C GLY A 160 28.41 20.71 -3.97
N ALA A 161 29.20 21.75 -3.69
CA ALA A 161 29.51 22.14 -2.33
C ALA A 161 28.26 22.50 -1.51
N ASP A 162 28.26 22.09 -0.25
CA ASP A 162 27.36 22.58 0.77
C ASP A 162 27.76 24.00 1.21
N PHE A 163 27.02 24.55 2.18
CA PHE A 163 27.31 25.87 2.74
C PHE A 163 28.73 26.02 3.31
N ASN A 164 29.35 24.92 3.76
CA ASN A 164 30.68 24.89 4.37
C ASN A 164 31.79 24.50 3.38
N GLY A 165 31.49 24.33 2.10
CA GLY A 165 32.47 23.92 1.08
C GLY A 165 32.72 22.42 0.96
N ASN A 166 31.99 21.58 1.71
CA ASN A 166 32.11 20.11 1.63
C ASN A 166 31.21 19.56 0.52
N PRO A 167 31.49 18.36 -0.05
CA PRO A 167 30.57 17.72 -0.98
C PRO A 167 29.17 17.55 -0.36
N GLY A 168 28.17 18.14 -1.00
CA GLY A 168 26.77 18.10 -0.56
C GLY A 168 25.95 17.04 -1.29
N ALA A 169 24.88 16.60 -0.63
CA ALA A 169 23.81 15.78 -1.18
C ALA A 169 22.71 16.70 -1.74
N PRO A 170 21.91 16.22 -2.70
CA PRO A 170 20.76 16.99 -3.17
C PRO A 170 19.71 17.21 -2.08
N ASP A 171 19.58 16.29 -1.10
CA ASP A 171 18.62 16.36 0.02
C ASP A 171 19.15 15.62 1.26
N LEU A 172 18.47 15.77 2.41
CA LEU A 172 18.86 15.12 3.66
C LEU A 172 18.74 13.59 3.58
N PRO A 173 19.74 12.85 4.10
CA PRO A 173 19.60 11.42 4.27
C PRO A 173 18.51 11.10 5.30
N GLY A 174 17.71 10.08 5.01
CA GLY A 174 16.65 9.61 5.89
C GLY A 174 15.98 8.39 5.26
N GLN A 175 15.21 7.63 6.03
CA GLN A 175 14.33 6.60 5.47
C GLN A 175 12.97 7.23 5.20
N ARG A 176 12.42 7.00 4.00
CA ARG A 176 11.05 7.41 3.67
C ARG A 176 10.19 6.18 3.53
N ARG A 177 9.21 6.04 4.43
CA ARG A 177 8.18 5.01 4.35
C ARG A 177 6.84 5.68 4.22
N GLU A 178 6.06 5.23 3.25
CA GLU A 178 4.74 5.75 3.00
C GLU A 178 3.75 5.12 3.97
N ILE A 179 2.95 5.96 4.63
CA ILE A 179 1.89 5.52 5.54
C ILE A 179 0.64 6.28 5.16
N TYR A 180 -0.46 5.56 4.95
CA TYR A 180 -1.74 6.19 4.65
C TYR A 180 -2.91 5.38 5.20
N LEU A 181 -3.99 6.09 5.51
CA LEU A 181 -5.28 5.50 5.85
C LEU A 181 -6.15 5.46 4.60
N ALA A 182 -6.84 4.36 4.39
CA ALA A 182 -7.78 4.18 3.29
C ALA A 182 -9.14 3.79 3.86
N VAL A 183 -10.19 4.45 3.40
CA VAL A 183 -11.58 4.08 3.67
C VAL A 183 -12.23 3.78 2.32
N SER A 184 -12.90 2.65 2.22
CA SER A 184 -13.59 2.21 1.01
C SER A 184 -15.01 1.79 1.34
N VAL A 185 -15.93 2.14 0.45
CA VAL A 185 -17.31 1.68 0.47
C VAL A 185 -17.58 0.98 -0.86
N GLY A 186 -18.20 -0.19 -0.81
CA GLY A 186 -18.45 -0.97 -2.01
C GLY A 186 -19.79 -1.70 -1.94
N ILE A 187 -20.28 -2.09 -3.11
CA ILE A 187 -21.41 -3.01 -3.27
C ILE A 187 -20.85 -4.29 -3.88
N SER A 188 -21.15 -5.43 -3.28
CA SER A 188 -20.69 -6.74 -3.72
C SER A 188 -21.86 -7.67 -3.97
N LYS A 189 -21.74 -8.48 -5.03
CA LYS A 189 -22.65 -9.60 -5.27
C LYS A 189 -22.14 -10.84 -4.52
N ILE A 190 -23.01 -11.47 -3.74
CA ILE A 190 -22.72 -12.72 -3.03
C ILE A 190 -22.90 -13.87 -4.03
N ILE A 191 -21.87 -14.70 -4.20
CA ILE A 191 -21.96 -15.93 -5.00
C ILE A 191 -21.74 -17.12 -4.06
N THR A 192 -22.82 -17.82 -3.75
CA THR A 192 -22.78 -18.96 -2.84
C THR A 192 -22.67 -20.27 -3.63
N THR A 193 -21.46 -20.78 -3.81
CA THR A 193 -21.22 -22.13 -4.34
C THR A 193 -21.29 -23.15 -3.21
N LYS A 194 -22.52 -23.47 -2.74
CA LYS A 194 -22.71 -24.64 -1.88
C LYS A 194 -22.38 -25.89 -2.70
N SER A 195 -21.31 -26.60 -2.33
CA SER A 195 -21.14 -27.99 -2.76
C SER A 195 -22.33 -28.77 -2.19
N LYS A 196 -23.24 -29.25 -3.04
CA LYS A 196 -24.34 -30.12 -2.60
C LYS A 196 -23.71 -31.30 -1.89
N PHE A 197 -23.92 -31.42 -0.58
CA PHE A 197 -23.49 -32.57 0.20
C PHE A 197 -24.10 -33.82 -0.45
N LYS A 198 -23.29 -34.55 -1.22
CA LYS A 198 -23.67 -35.88 -1.70
C LYS A 198 -23.58 -36.78 -0.49
N THR A 199 -24.71 -37.06 0.15
CA THR A 199 -24.83 -38.13 1.14
C THR A 199 -24.15 -39.36 0.55
N LYS A 200 -23.06 -39.83 1.15
CA LYS A 200 -22.50 -41.15 0.82
C LYS A 200 -23.63 -42.15 1.09
N ARG A 201 -24.32 -42.60 0.03
CA ARG A 201 -25.09 -43.83 0.09
C ARG A 201 -24.04 -44.92 0.29
N THR A 202 -23.81 -45.31 1.54
CA THR A 202 -23.32 -46.65 1.83
C THR A 202 -24.39 -47.59 1.27
N SER A 203 -24.14 -48.10 0.06
CA SER A 203 -24.78 -49.33 -0.36
C SER A 203 -24.29 -50.38 0.64
N ILE A 204 -25.13 -50.69 1.63
CA ILE A 204 -25.06 -51.99 2.26
C ILE A 204 -25.37 -52.97 1.13
N THR A 205 -24.34 -53.40 0.40
CA THR A 205 -24.43 -54.64 -0.35
C THR A 205 -24.83 -55.70 0.66
N ASN A 206 -26.07 -56.17 0.56
CA ASN A 206 -26.54 -57.41 1.17
C ASN A 206 -25.56 -58.52 0.76
N ARG A 207 -24.48 -58.70 1.52
CA ARG A 207 -23.70 -59.95 1.53
C ARG A 207 -24.48 -60.94 2.37
N GLY A 208 -25.53 -61.47 1.78
CA GLY A 208 -26.37 -62.51 2.36
C GLY A 208 -27.21 -63.13 1.27
N GLY A 209 -26.74 -64.25 0.73
CA GLY A 209 -27.54 -65.07 -0.19
C GLY A 209 -26.75 -65.68 -1.33
N ASN A 210 -25.88 -66.66 -1.00
CA ASN A 210 -25.56 -67.79 -1.88
C ASN A 210 -24.80 -68.83 -1.07
N ASN A 211 -25.53 -69.56 -0.22
CA ASN A 211 -25.24 -70.91 0.26
C ASN A 211 -26.33 -71.34 1.24
N ALA A 212 -27.53 -71.59 0.71
CA ALA A 212 -28.55 -72.38 1.41
C ALA A 212 -28.60 -73.77 0.73
N PRO A 213 -28.41 -74.88 1.46
CA PRO A 213 -28.44 -76.20 0.85
C PRO A 213 -29.85 -76.56 0.38
N LYS A 214 -29.95 -77.12 -0.83
CA LYS A 214 -31.22 -77.56 -1.45
C LYS A 214 -31.92 -78.63 -0.57
N PRO A 215 -33.25 -78.57 -0.37
CA PRO A 215 -33.97 -79.60 0.36
C PRO A 215 -33.98 -80.92 -0.42
N ARG A 216 -33.62 -82.02 0.23
CA ARG A 216 -33.72 -83.39 -0.31
C ARG A 216 -35.19 -83.78 -0.44
N GLY A 217 -35.57 -84.24 -1.64
CA GLY A 217 -36.93 -84.66 -1.97
C GLY A 217 -37.43 -85.83 -1.11
N ARG A 218 -38.70 -85.76 -0.68
CA ARG A 218 -39.43 -86.89 -0.09
C ARG A 218 -40.00 -87.76 -1.22
N LYS A 219 -39.79 -89.08 -1.11
CA LYS A 219 -40.42 -90.08 -2.00
C LYS A 219 -41.95 -90.10 -1.80
N PRO A 220 -42.74 -90.40 -2.84
CA PRO A 220 -44.18 -90.60 -2.70
C PRO A 220 -44.46 -91.92 -1.99
N LYS A 221 -45.48 -91.94 -1.11
CA LYS A 221 -46.05 -93.18 -0.56
C LYS A 221 -47.09 -93.72 -1.54
N GLY A 222 -46.95 -95.01 -1.88
CA GLY A 222 -48.10 -95.85 -2.24
C GLY A 222 -48.74 -96.43 -0.98
#